data_AF-A0A953REG2-F1
#
_entry.id   AF-A0A953REG2-F1
#
_cell.length_a   1.000
_cell.length_b   1.000
_cell.length_c   1.000
_cell.angle_alpha   90.00
_cell.angle_beta   90.00
_cell.angle_gamma   90.00
#
_symmetry.space_group_name_H-M   'P 1'
#
loop_
_entity.id
_entity.type
_entity.pdbx_description
1 polymer ?
#
loop_
_entity_poly.entity_id
_entity_poly.type
_entity_poly.pdbx_seq_one_letter_code
_entity_poly.pdbx_strand_id
1 'polypeptide(L)'
;MSGPRQALLRLFQTINFGHVDGLEVRGGEPVFNPVPLVFIELKLDAEDGRRDEHDLGNFDLRAEALRLLAELDGLGDGTIERIDVRYGIPRRMIVEPRLRRVAQ
;
A
#
# COMPACT_ATOMS: atom_id res chain seq x y z
N MET A 1 -8.51 -4.43 -12.57
CA MET A 1 -7.33 -4.30 -11.69
C MET A 1 -6.30 -5.37 -12.03
N SER A 2 -5.03 -5.00 -12.23
CA SER A 2 -3.93 -5.93 -12.57
C SER A 2 -3.59 -6.90 -11.41
N GLY A 3 -2.85 -7.97 -11.72
CA GLY A 3 -2.39 -8.95 -10.73
C GLY A 3 -1.54 -8.33 -9.60
N PRO A 4 -0.49 -7.54 -9.91
CA PRO A 4 0.33 -6.90 -8.88
C PRO A 4 -0.43 -5.94 -7.98
N ARG A 5 -1.36 -5.13 -8.53
CA ARG A 5 -2.19 -4.23 -7.73
C ARG A 5 -3.13 -5.00 -6.80
N GLN A 6 -3.72 -6.11 -7.25
CA GLN A 6 -4.52 -6.97 -6.37
C GLN A 6 -3.68 -7.60 -5.25
N ALA A 7 -2.44 -8.01 -5.56
CA ALA A 7 -1.51 -8.55 -4.55
C ALA A 7 -1.16 -7.50 -3.49
N LEU A 8 -0.94 -6.25 -3.90
CA LEU A 8 -0.69 -5.13 -2.98
C LEU A 8 -1.88 -4.90 -2.03
N LEU A 9 -3.11 -4.91 -2.55
CA LEU A 9 -4.30 -4.72 -1.71
C LEU A 9 -4.51 -5.88 -0.73
N ARG A 10 -4.25 -7.12 -1.15
CA ARG A 10 -4.27 -8.29 -0.25
C ARG A 10 -3.18 -8.20 0.82
N LEU A 11 -1.99 -7.72 0.46
CA LEU A 11 -0.90 -7.50 1.43
C LEU A 11 -1.35 -6.54 2.53
N PHE A 12 -2.03 -5.44 2.22
CA PHE A 12 -2.53 -4.53 3.24
C PHE A 12 -3.52 -5.21 4.19
N GLN A 13 -4.43 -6.04 3.67
CA GLN A 13 -5.36 -6.81 4.50
C GLN A 13 -4.62 -7.74 5.47
N THR A 14 -3.58 -8.43 4.99
CA THR A 14 -2.71 -9.26 5.83
C THR A 14 -1.99 -8.44 6.90
N ILE A 15 -1.55 -7.23 6.56
CA ILE A 15 -0.86 -6.34 7.52
C ILE A 15 -1.79 -5.93 8.66
N ASN A 16 -3.05 -5.60 8.34
CA ASN A 16 -4.05 -5.03 9.26
C ASN A 16 -3.59 -3.69 9.89
N PHE A 17 -2.58 -3.71 10.76
CA PHE A 17 -1.87 -2.54 11.28
C PHE A 17 -0.37 -2.67 11.01
N GLY A 18 0.24 -1.62 10.46
CA GLY A 18 1.65 -1.61 10.17
C GLY A 18 1.99 -0.75 8.96
N HIS A 19 3.08 -1.09 8.27
CA HIS A 19 3.52 -0.36 7.09
C HIS A 19 4.35 -1.20 6.13
N VAL A 20 4.40 -0.76 4.88
CA VAL A 20 5.26 -1.30 3.82
C VAL A 20 6.30 -0.25 3.46
N ASP A 21 7.58 -0.63 3.44
CA ASP A 21 8.69 0.24 3.09
C ASP A 21 9.38 -0.20 1.80
N GLY A 22 9.86 0.77 1.03
CA GLY A 22 10.69 0.54 -0.16
C GLY A 22 9.97 -0.21 -1.28
N LEU A 23 8.67 0.08 -1.50
CA LEU A 23 7.92 -0.53 -2.59
C LEU A 23 8.29 0.11 -3.92
N GLU A 24 8.91 -0.66 -4.81
CA GLU A 24 9.17 -0.21 -6.17
C GLU A 24 7.88 -0.16 -7.00
N VAL A 25 7.80 0.84 -7.88
CA VAL A 25 6.73 1.03 -8.85
C VAL A 25 7.36 1.19 -10.23
N ARG A 26 6.86 0.44 -11.22
CA ARG A 26 7.30 0.49 -12.62
C ARG A 26 6.08 0.61 -13.53
N GLY A 27 6.01 1.67 -14.32
CA GLY A 27 4.87 1.95 -15.19
C GLY A 27 3.54 2.05 -14.44
N GLY A 28 3.55 2.48 -13.18
CA GLY A 28 2.37 2.54 -12.31
C GLY A 28 1.96 1.20 -11.68
N GLU A 29 2.74 0.14 -11.88
CA GLU A 29 2.52 -1.17 -11.26
C GLU A 29 3.48 -1.40 -10.09
N PRO A 30 3.01 -1.92 -8.94
CA PRO A 30 3.88 -2.29 -7.83
C PRO A 30 4.74 -3.51 -8.21
N VAL A 31 6.01 -3.47 -7.81
CA VAL A 31 6.99 -4.53 -8.05
C VAL A 31 7.43 -5.14 -6.72
N PHE A 32 7.42 -6.48 -6.69
CA PHE A 32 7.76 -7.28 -5.50
C PHE A 32 9.10 -8.01 -5.66
N ASN A 33 9.93 -7.59 -6.61
CA ASN A 33 11.31 -8.02 -6.74
C ASN A 33 12.18 -6.79 -7.07
N PRO A 34 12.90 -6.20 -6.09
CA PRO A 34 13.06 -6.72 -4.73
C PRO A 34 11.76 -6.74 -3.92
N VAL A 35 11.65 -7.67 -2.98
CA VAL A 35 10.48 -7.77 -2.09
C VAL A 35 10.49 -6.55 -1.16
N PRO A 36 9.37 -5.82 -1.02
CA PRO A 36 9.30 -4.68 -0.10
C PRO A 36 9.41 -5.15 1.35
N LEU A 37 9.89 -4.28 2.23
CA LEU A 37 9.92 -4.56 3.66
C LEU A 37 8.52 -4.39 4.25
N VAL A 38 8.09 -5.34 5.07
CA VAL A 38 6.76 -5.34 5.69
C VAL A 38 6.90 -5.37 7.20
N PHE A 39 6.27 -4.40 7.85
CA PHE A 39 6.25 -4.25 9.29
C PHE A 39 4.82 -4.42 9.81
N ILE A 40 4.64 -5.24 10.85
CA ILE A 40 3.36 -5.48 11.51
C ILE A 40 3.39 -4.80 12.88
N GLU A 41 2.38 -3.98 13.16
CA GLU A 41 2.19 -3.38 14.47
C GLU A 41 1.45 -4.36 15.38
N LEU A 42 2.14 -4.85 16.40
CA LEU A 42 1.54 -5.69 17.45
C LEU A 42 1.05 -4.78 18.58
N LYS A 43 -0.27 -4.66 18.73
CA LYS A 43 -0.88 -3.96 19.86
C LYS A 43 -0.82 -4.86 21.09
N LEU A 44 -0.20 -4.37 22.16
CA LEU A 44 -0.05 -5.11 23.41
C LEU A 44 -1.10 -4.70 24.46
N ASP A 45 -1.87 -3.66 24.18
CA ASP A 45 -2.86 -3.03 25.04
C ASP A 45 -4.31 -3.34 24.64
N ALA A 46 -4.51 -4.01 23.51
CA ALA A 46 -5.79 -4.45 23.02
C ALA A 46 -5.72 -5.95 22.71
N GLU A 47 -6.66 -6.74 23.23
CA GLU A 47 -6.91 -8.06 22.64
C GLU A 47 -7.34 -7.81 21.20
N ASP A 48 -6.51 -8.23 20.24
CA ASP A 48 -6.80 -8.14 18.82
C ASP A 48 -8.01 -9.06 18.58
N GLY A 49 -9.21 -8.50 18.76
CA GLY A 49 -10.45 -9.21 18.57
C GLY A 49 -10.37 -9.88 17.21
N ARG A 50 -10.44 -11.23 17.22
CA ARG A 50 -10.34 -12.07 16.03
C ARG A 50 -11.14 -11.39 14.93
N ARG A 51 -10.47 -10.92 13.88
CA ARG A 51 -11.19 -10.30 12.78
C ARG A 51 -11.93 -11.38 12.03
N ASP A 52 -13.24 -11.44 12.25
CA ASP A 52 -14.19 -12.25 11.47
C ASP A 52 -14.39 -11.69 10.05
N GLU A 53 -13.38 -11.05 9.45
CA GLU A 53 -13.45 -10.45 8.11
C GLU A 53 -12.86 -11.37 7.03
N HIS A 54 -12.80 -12.68 7.29
CA HIS A 54 -12.55 -13.68 6.24
C HIS A 54 -13.70 -13.76 5.21
N ASP A 55 -14.82 -13.05 5.43
CA ASP A 55 -16.07 -13.24 4.69
C ASP A 55 -16.67 -11.98 4.04
N LEU A 56 -15.84 -11.01 3.63
CA LEU A 56 -16.31 -9.89 2.78
C LEU A 56 -15.86 -10.09 1.33
N GLY A 57 -16.53 -11.04 0.68
CA GLY A 57 -16.44 -11.34 -0.75
C GLY A 57 -16.87 -10.22 -1.71
N ASN A 58 -17.02 -8.98 -1.23
CA ASN A 58 -17.18 -7.82 -2.09
C ASN A 58 -16.41 -6.64 -1.48
N PHE A 59 -15.19 -6.50 -1.97
CA PHE A 59 -14.29 -5.38 -1.71
C PHE A 59 -14.92 -4.13 -2.33
N ASP A 60 -15.77 -3.43 -1.61
CA ASP A 60 -15.97 -2.00 -1.88
C ASP A 60 -14.60 -1.37 -1.69
N LEU A 61 -13.90 -1.13 -2.81
CA LEU A 61 -12.60 -0.46 -2.84
C LEU A 61 -12.81 0.86 -2.13
N ARG A 62 -12.42 0.93 -0.86
CA ARG A 62 -12.51 2.16 -0.08
C ARG A 62 -11.76 3.24 -0.85
N ALA A 63 -12.27 4.47 -0.82
CA ALA A 63 -11.76 5.57 -1.64
C ALA A 63 -10.23 5.75 -1.53
N GLU A 64 -9.65 5.38 -0.39
CA GLU A 64 -8.22 5.36 -0.14
C GLU A 64 -7.44 4.39 -1.03
N ALA A 65 -7.96 3.18 -1.27
CA ALA A 65 -7.35 2.21 -2.17
C ALA A 65 -7.38 2.72 -3.62
N LEU A 66 -8.51 3.29 -4.07
CA LEU A 66 -8.61 3.90 -5.40
C LEU A 66 -7.65 5.09 -5.54
N ARG A 67 -7.56 5.95 -4.53
CA ARG A 67 -6.62 7.07 -4.51
C ARG A 67 -5.19 6.58 -4.59
N LEU A 68 -4.79 5.58 -3.79
CA LEU A 68 -3.44 5.01 -3.86
C LEU A 68 -3.11 4.54 -5.28
N LEU A 69 -4.00 3.79 -5.92
CA LEU A 69 -3.77 3.26 -7.26
C LEU A 69 -3.63 4.36 -8.31
N ALA A 70 -4.41 5.44 -8.20
CA ALA A 70 -4.26 6.61 -9.05
C ALA A 70 -2.93 7.35 -8.82
N GLU A 71 -2.43 7.41 -7.58
CA GLU A 71 -1.10 7.95 -7.29
C GLU A 71 0.01 7.07 -7.90
N LEU A 72 -0.15 5.73 -7.94
CA LEU A 72 0.79 4.85 -8.65
C LEU A 72 0.85 5.20 -10.15
N ASP A 73 -0.32 5.39 -10.77
CA ASP A 73 -0.42 5.78 -12.18
C ASP A 73 0.30 7.12 -12.44
N GLY A 74 0.13 8.09 -11.53
CA GLY A 74 0.83 9.38 -11.59
C GLY A 74 2.33 9.29 -11.34
N LEU A 75 2.78 8.35 -10.51
CA LEU A 75 4.19 8.10 -10.23
C LEU A 75 4.89 7.50 -11.46
N GLY A 76 4.29 6.53 -12.15
CA GLY A 76 4.96 5.82 -13.24
C GLY A 76 6.10 4.95 -12.70
N ASP A 77 7.35 5.41 -12.82
CA ASP A 77 8.53 4.73 -12.26
C ASP A 77 9.05 5.42 -10.98
N GLY A 78 9.24 4.67 -9.91
CA GLY A 78 9.85 5.23 -8.69
C GLY A 78 9.76 4.29 -7.51
N THR A 79 10.12 4.82 -6.34
CA THR A 79 10.03 4.11 -5.07
C THR A 79 9.07 4.85 -4.16
N ILE A 80 8.17 4.08 -3.56
CA ILE A 80 7.38 4.55 -2.43
C ILE A 80 8.17 4.19 -1.18
N GLU A 81 8.60 5.21 -0.46
CA GLU A 81 9.40 5.06 0.76
C GLU A 81 8.62 4.33 1.84
N ARG A 82 7.35 4.71 2.02
CA ARG A 82 6.47 4.10 3.03
C ARG A 82 5.00 4.19 2.67
N ILE A 83 4.24 3.14 2.98
CA ILE A 83 2.78 3.12 3.01
C ILE A 83 2.32 2.69 4.40
N ASP A 84 1.66 3.59 5.13
CA ASP A 84 1.04 3.25 6.41
C ASP A 84 -0.29 2.54 6.18
N VAL A 85 -0.52 1.44 6.88
CA VAL A 85 -1.72 0.60 6.79
C VAL A 85 -2.42 0.57 8.14
N ARG A 86 -3.74 0.85 8.13
CA ARG A 86 -4.59 0.70 9.32
C ARG A 86 -5.89 0.05 8.95
N TYR A 87 -6.27 -0.95 9.72
CA TYR A 87 -7.44 -1.78 9.48
C TYR A 87 -7.44 -2.45 8.10
N GLY A 88 -6.27 -2.76 7.55
CA GLY A 88 -6.10 -3.33 6.21
C GLY A 88 -6.21 -2.32 5.06
N ILE A 89 -6.24 -1.03 5.38
CA ILE A 89 -6.50 0.07 4.44
C ILE A 89 -5.27 0.99 4.41
N PRO A 90 -4.76 1.38 3.22
CA PRO A 90 -3.69 2.36 3.13
C PRO A 90 -4.19 3.72 3.64
N ARG A 91 -3.42 4.37 4.51
CA ARG A 91 -3.78 5.64 5.16
C ARG A 91 -2.88 6.80 4.75
N ARG A 92 -1.62 6.50 4.45
CA ARG A 92 -0.61 7.50 4.10
C ARG A 92 0.41 6.87 3.18
N MET A 93 0.89 7.65 2.22
CA MET A 93 1.99 7.30 1.34
C MET A 93 3.07 8.38 1.46
N ILE A 94 4.33 7.97 1.59
CA ILE A 94 5.51 8.83 1.56
C ILE A 94 6.29 8.47 0.32
N VAL A 95 6.58 9.47 -0.51
CA VAL A 95 7.33 9.33 -1.76
C VAL A 95 8.42 10.39 -1.80
N GLU A 96 9.53 10.06 -2.45
CA GLU A 96 10.52 11.07 -2.77
C GLU A 96 9.92 12.08 -3.78
N PRO A 97 10.05 13.40 -3.54
CA PRO A 97 9.59 14.38 -4.51
C PRO A 97 10.37 14.22 -5.81
N ARG A 98 9.67 14.05 -6.94
CA ARG A 98 10.28 14.34 -8.24
C ARG A 98 10.46 15.85 -8.33
N LEU A 99 11.62 16.35 -7.92
CA LEU A 99 12.07 17.70 -8.28
C LEU A 99 12.16 17.75 -9.80
N ARG A 100 11.11 18.26 -10.44
CA ARG A 100 11.19 18.64 -11.85
C ARG A 100 12.25 19.74 -11.91
N ARG A 101 13.43 19.43 -12.46
CA ARG A 101 14.32 20.48 -12.93
C ARG A 101 13.51 21.29 -13.93
N VAL A 102 13.18 22.53 -13.56
CA VAL A 102 12.69 23.51 -14.51
C VAL A 102 13.87 23.71 -15.47
N ALA A 103 13.74 23.21 -16.69
CA ALA A 103 14.68 23.54 -17.75
C ALA A 103 14.63 25.07 -17.91
N GLN A 104 15.79 25.71 -17.77
CA GLN A 104 16.00 27.10 -18.18
C GLN A 104 16.06 27.17 -19.70
#